data_AF-A0A7S3TQ33-F1
#
_entry.id   AF-A0A7S3TQ33-F1
#
_cell.length_a   1.000
_cell.length_b   1.000
_cell.length_c   1.000
_cell.angle_alpha   90.00
_cell.angle_beta   90.00
_cell.angle_gamma   90.00
#
_symmetry.space_group_name_H-M   'P 1'
#
loop_
_entity.id
_entity.type
_entity.pdbx_description
1 polymer ?
#
loop_
_entity_poly.entity_id
_entity_poly.type
_entity_poly.pdbx_seq_one_letter_code
_entity_poly.pdbx_strand_id
1 'polypeptide(L)'
;MRCGLIVYSTTVLIVTVTLLSFYLPAMIYHVRSNNRRIARSGGAVLAQGHYGVPGAGLYAGALPAARGPPGAKVMMVTANQPLPCTTRRGDWIMELALRNKLMYATLHDYKTWWSTELVSAWDLEAAWNKIPLLYVLMHPESPVSQGVEWMLWMDDDAIFTDMNFTMPFEQYDRDGINLVIWGDPQRVYRANDIQGLNTGVFLLRKCEWSRQLMAEVAALATPSIRRQIGNKGRIAEQGALTWVLHSQAARWK
;
A
#
# COMPACT_ATOMS: atom_id res chain seq x y z
N MET A 1 -17.63 11.39 -47.77
CA MET A 1 -16.25 11.83 -48.10
C MET A 1 -15.29 11.23 -47.06
N ARG A 2 -14.12 10.73 -47.46
CA ARG A 2 -12.93 10.59 -46.59
C ARG A 2 -12.31 12.01 -46.42
N CYS A 3 -11.42 12.41 -45.51
CA CYS A 3 -10.36 11.83 -44.65
C CYS A 3 -10.29 12.67 -43.33
N GLY A 4 -9.45 12.46 -42.30
CA GLY A 4 -8.27 11.58 -42.10
C GLY A 4 -7.76 11.62 -40.62
N LEU A 5 -6.60 11.00 -40.35
CA LEU A 5 -6.08 10.52 -39.04
C LEU A 5 -4.70 11.13 -38.70
N ILE A 6 -4.32 11.33 -37.41
CA ILE A 6 -2.99 11.03 -36.80
C ILE A 6 -3.16 10.68 -35.28
N VAL A 7 -2.31 9.80 -34.75
CA VAL A 7 -2.30 9.18 -33.39
C VAL A 7 -1.04 9.71 -32.63
N TYR A 8 -0.83 9.73 -31.30
CA TYR A 8 -1.03 8.78 -30.19
C TYR A 8 -1.07 9.53 -28.82
N SER A 9 -1.56 8.99 -27.69
CA SER A 9 -2.53 7.91 -27.45
C SER A 9 -3.31 8.29 -26.17
N THR A 10 -4.49 8.89 -26.33
CA THR A 10 -5.21 9.64 -25.27
C THR A 10 -6.23 8.84 -24.46
N THR A 11 -6.37 7.53 -24.73
CA THR A 11 -7.47 6.70 -24.20
C THR A 11 -7.46 6.56 -22.68
N VAL A 12 -6.29 6.51 -22.04
CA VAL A 12 -6.17 6.35 -20.57
C VAL A 12 -6.66 7.60 -19.82
N LEU A 13 -6.33 8.79 -20.33
CA LEU A 13 -6.67 10.07 -19.70
C LEU A 13 -8.17 10.38 -19.82
N ILE A 14 -8.78 10.06 -20.95
CA ILE A 14 -10.23 10.30 -21.15
C ILE A 14 -11.05 9.34 -20.28
N VAL A 15 -10.68 8.06 -20.19
CA VAL A 15 -11.39 7.13 -19.29
C VAL A 15 -11.27 7.57 -17.82
N THR A 16 -10.10 8.01 -17.36
CA THR A 16 -9.96 8.54 -15.97
C THR A 16 -10.75 9.83 -15.75
N VAL A 17 -10.72 10.80 -16.68
CA VAL A 17 -11.45 12.07 -16.53
C VAL A 17 -12.96 11.89 -16.69
N THR A 18 -13.43 10.97 -17.53
CA THR A 18 -14.87 10.66 -17.66
C THR A 18 -15.36 9.87 -16.45
N LEU A 19 -14.60 8.90 -15.93
CA LEU A 19 -14.93 8.24 -14.67
C LEU A 19 -14.94 9.25 -13.51
N LEU A 20 -13.96 10.13 -13.39
CA LEU A 20 -13.97 11.18 -12.36
C LEU A 20 -15.15 12.16 -12.54
N SER A 21 -15.47 12.63 -13.74
CA SER A 21 -16.56 13.59 -13.94
C SER A 21 -17.96 13.00 -13.76
N PHE A 22 -18.17 11.70 -13.97
CA PHE A 22 -19.43 11.03 -13.64
C PHE A 22 -19.50 10.56 -12.17
N TYR A 23 -18.42 9.98 -11.63
CA TYR A 23 -18.44 9.38 -10.30
C TYR A 23 -18.12 10.39 -9.19
N LEU A 24 -17.42 11.51 -9.44
CA LEU A 24 -17.12 12.50 -8.38
C LEU A 24 -18.38 13.27 -7.94
N PRO A 25 -19.30 13.73 -8.82
CA PRO A 25 -20.58 14.29 -8.39
C PRO A 25 -21.47 13.26 -7.69
N ALA A 26 -21.49 12.02 -8.18
CA ALA A 26 -22.20 10.92 -7.54
C ALA A 26 -21.62 10.57 -6.15
N MET A 27 -20.30 10.57 -5.98
CA MET A 27 -19.60 10.41 -4.71
C MET A 27 -19.87 11.57 -3.76
N ILE A 28 -19.80 12.82 -4.22
CA ILE A 28 -20.12 14.00 -3.39
C ILE A 28 -21.60 13.98 -2.97
N TYR A 29 -22.50 13.53 -3.85
CA TYR A 29 -23.91 13.31 -3.54
C TYR A 29 -24.12 12.13 -2.58
N HIS A 30 -23.41 11.02 -2.75
CA HIS A 30 -23.47 9.86 -1.84
C HIS A 30 -22.87 10.15 -0.47
N VAL A 31 -21.76 10.88 -0.37
CA VAL A 31 -21.19 11.35 0.91
C VAL A 31 -22.14 12.34 1.59
N ARG A 32 -22.72 13.31 0.85
CA ARG A 32 -23.71 14.25 1.42
C ARG A 32 -25.04 13.58 1.78
N SER A 33 -25.49 12.56 1.06
CA SER A 33 -26.73 11.84 1.35
C SER A 33 -26.56 10.75 2.41
N ASN A 34 -25.42 10.07 2.47
CA ASN A 34 -25.06 9.18 3.60
C ASN A 34 -24.89 9.97 4.88
N ASN A 35 -24.23 11.14 4.88
CA ASN A 35 -24.18 12.00 6.06
C ASN A 35 -25.57 12.51 6.50
N ARG A 36 -26.56 12.55 5.60
CA ARG A 36 -27.97 12.85 5.92
C ARG A 36 -28.82 11.63 6.28
N ARG A 37 -28.44 10.42 5.86
CA ARG A 37 -29.12 9.14 6.16
C ARG A 37 -28.61 8.53 7.47
N ILE A 38 -27.30 8.50 7.70
CA ILE A 38 -26.66 8.09 8.97
C ILE A 38 -27.18 8.96 10.14
N ALA A 39 -27.51 10.23 9.87
CA ALA A 39 -28.17 11.12 10.83
C ALA A 39 -29.67 10.83 11.08
N ARG A 40 -30.28 9.80 10.45
CA ARG A 40 -31.73 9.52 10.55
C ARG A 40 -32.16 8.04 10.62
N SER A 41 -31.41 7.09 10.07
CA SER A 41 -31.69 5.64 10.14
C SER A 41 -30.46 4.84 9.67
N GLY A 42 -30.10 3.67 10.19
CA GLY A 42 -30.92 2.68 10.89
C GLY A 42 -31.10 1.44 10.00
N GLY A 43 -30.13 0.51 10.05
CA GLY A 43 -30.24 -0.88 9.58
C GLY A 43 -29.89 -1.22 8.11
N ALA A 44 -29.12 -2.31 7.94
CA ALA A 44 -29.26 -3.37 6.91
C ALA A 44 -29.00 -3.02 5.40
N VAL A 45 -28.67 -3.89 4.43
CA VAL A 45 -28.19 -5.31 4.34
C VAL A 45 -27.81 -5.62 2.86
N LEU A 46 -26.74 -6.41 2.59
CA LEU A 46 -26.41 -7.21 1.35
C LEU A 46 -26.52 -6.50 -0.05
N ALA A 47 -26.11 -7.03 -1.23
CA ALA A 47 -25.57 -8.33 -1.66
C ALA A 47 -24.66 -8.24 -2.93
N GLN A 48 -23.75 -9.21 -3.08
CA GLN A 48 -23.43 -10.05 -4.27
C GLN A 48 -23.33 -9.53 -5.74
N GLY A 49 -22.33 -10.05 -6.46
CA GLY A 49 -22.27 -10.12 -7.94
C GLY A 49 -21.06 -10.92 -8.47
N HIS A 50 -21.27 -11.98 -9.26
CA HIS A 50 -20.23 -12.76 -9.97
C HIS A 50 -19.79 -12.06 -11.29
N TYR A 51 -18.73 -12.46 -12.03
CA TYR A 51 -18.65 -13.60 -12.97
C TYR A 51 -17.19 -13.92 -13.40
N GLY A 52 -16.94 -15.15 -13.91
CA GLY A 52 -15.69 -15.58 -14.58
C GLY A 52 -15.60 -15.15 -16.06
N VAL A 53 -14.81 -15.75 -16.98
CA VAL A 53 -14.28 -17.15 -17.07
C VAL A 53 -12.91 -17.18 -17.85
N PRO A 54 -12.34 -18.25 -18.52
CA PRO A 54 -11.06 -18.86 -18.10
C PRO A 54 -9.93 -19.10 -19.17
N GLY A 55 -8.77 -19.60 -18.70
CA GLY A 55 -7.84 -20.52 -19.43
C GLY A 55 -6.86 -19.87 -20.44
N ALA A 56 -5.67 -20.42 -20.75
CA ALA A 56 -4.91 -21.60 -20.32
C ALA A 56 -3.39 -21.27 -20.47
N GLY A 57 -2.37 -22.06 -20.07
CA GLY A 57 -2.31 -23.44 -19.59
C GLY A 57 -0.96 -23.76 -18.91
N LEU A 58 -0.71 -25.04 -18.63
CA LEU A 58 0.29 -25.49 -17.64
C LEU A 58 1.72 -25.72 -18.16
N TYR A 59 2.71 -25.46 -17.31
CA TYR A 59 3.91 -26.29 -17.19
C TYR A 59 4.14 -26.62 -15.71
N ALA A 60 4.01 -27.89 -15.35
CA ALA A 60 4.13 -28.36 -13.97
C ALA A 60 5.48 -29.03 -13.73
N GLY A 61 6.31 -28.40 -12.90
CA GLY A 61 7.50 -29.01 -12.28
C GLY A 61 7.39 -28.85 -10.77
N ALA A 62 6.66 -29.75 -10.12
CA ALA A 62 6.33 -29.62 -8.70
C ALA A 62 7.50 -30.03 -7.80
N LEU A 63 8.28 -29.05 -7.34
CA LEU A 63 8.92 -29.16 -6.03
C LEU A 63 7.81 -29.19 -4.96
N PRO A 64 7.90 -30.00 -3.91
CA PRO A 64 6.99 -29.92 -2.79
C PRO A 64 7.31 -28.65 -1.97
N ALA A 65 6.79 -27.52 -2.43
CA ALA A 65 6.65 -26.35 -1.58
C ALA A 65 5.80 -26.78 -0.37
N ALA A 66 6.38 -26.73 0.82
CA ALA A 66 5.65 -26.96 2.04
C ALA A 66 4.58 -25.87 2.14
N ARG A 67 3.33 -26.22 1.80
CA ARG A 67 2.19 -25.32 2.01
C ARG A 67 2.18 -24.96 3.50
N GLY A 68 2.46 -23.69 3.79
CA GLY A 68 2.32 -23.16 5.12
C GLY A 68 0.91 -23.44 5.65
N PRO A 69 0.73 -23.55 6.99
CA PRO A 69 -0.61 -23.61 7.55
C PRO A 69 -1.42 -22.37 7.11
N PRO A 70 -2.76 -22.48 6.99
CA PRO A 70 -3.61 -21.36 6.57
C PRO A 70 -3.69 -20.29 7.69
N GLY A 71 -2.60 -19.53 7.87
CA GLY A 71 -2.33 -18.76 9.09
C GLY A 71 -2.55 -17.24 8.99
N ALA A 72 -2.47 -16.63 7.81
CA ALA A 72 -2.82 -15.23 7.59
C ALA A 72 -2.99 -14.93 6.10
N LYS A 73 -4.00 -14.14 5.72
CA LYS A 73 -4.20 -13.72 4.33
C LYS A 73 -3.37 -12.47 4.03
N VAL A 74 -2.11 -12.68 3.67
CA VAL A 74 -1.15 -11.60 3.41
C VAL A 74 -1.25 -11.09 1.97
N MET A 75 -1.09 -9.77 1.79
CA MET A 75 -0.75 -9.16 0.50
C MET A 75 0.60 -8.47 0.61
N MET A 76 1.58 -8.96 -0.16
CA MET A 76 2.85 -8.27 -0.36
C MET A 76 2.66 -7.13 -1.35
N VAL A 77 3.10 -5.93 -0.99
CA VAL A 77 2.99 -4.70 -1.78
C VAL A 77 4.40 -4.15 -2.03
N THR A 78 4.73 -3.94 -3.29
CA THR A 78 6.00 -3.32 -3.74
C THR A 78 5.69 -2.34 -4.87
N ALA A 79 6.46 -1.27 -5.00
CA ALA A 79 6.30 -0.31 -6.08
C ALA A 79 7.64 0.03 -6.73
N ASN A 80 7.61 0.38 -8.01
CA ASN A 80 8.76 0.86 -8.78
C ASN A 80 8.36 2.15 -9.52
N GLN A 81 9.33 2.99 -9.91
CA GLN A 81 9.00 4.12 -10.79
C GLN A 81 8.43 3.64 -12.15
N PRO A 82 7.51 4.40 -12.77
CA PRO A 82 6.97 4.09 -14.11
C PRO A 82 7.95 4.41 -15.26
N LEU A 83 9.03 5.14 -14.99
CA LEU A 83 10.03 5.52 -15.97
C LEU A 83 11.27 4.61 -15.89
N PRO A 84 11.95 4.29 -17.01
CA PRO A 84 13.18 3.50 -17.00
C PRO A 84 14.26 4.11 -16.09
N CYS A 85 15.07 3.24 -15.49
CA CYS A 85 16.21 3.65 -14.68
C CYS A 85 17.22 4.46 -15.49
N THR A 86 17.71 5.57 -14.92
CA THR A 86 18.83 6.34 -15.48
C THR A 86 20.19 5.64 -15.28
N THR A 87 20.26 4.66 -14.39
CA THR A 87 21.47 3.90 -14.06
C THR A 87 21.65 2.69 -14.97
N ARG A 88 22.91 2.39 -15.32
CA ARG A 88 23.25 1.23 -16.16
C ARG A 88 22.80 -0.07 -15.47
N ARG A 89 21.92 -0.83 -16.13
CA ARG A 89 21.28 -2.07 -15.62
C ARG A 89 20.30 -1.87 -14.45
N GLY A 90 19.85 -0.64 -14.15
CA GLY A 90 18.90 -0.41 -13.05
C GLY A 90 17.62 -1.24 -13.17
N ASP A 91 16.98 -1.22 -14.35
CA ASP A 91 15.74 -1.98 -14.60
C ASP A 91 15.93 -3.49 -14.43
N TRP A 92 17.10 -4.01 -14.81
CA TRP A 92 17.44 -5.43 -14.65
C TRP A 92 17.65 -5.81 -13.18
N ILE A 93 18.26 -4.94 -12.37
CA ILE A 93 18.39 -5.14 -10.92
C ILE A 93 17.00 -5.12 -10.25
N MET A 94 16.15 -4.16 -10.64
CA MET A 94 14.75 -4.09 -10.17
C MET A 94 13.95 -5.35 -10.55
N GLU A 95 14.13 -5.87 -11.77
CA GLU A 95 13.48 -7.11 -12.20
C GLU A 95 13.94 -8.31 -11.35
N LEU A 96 15.23 -8.42 -11.01
CA LEU A 96 15.72 -9.46 -10.12
C LEU A 96 15.13 -9.35 -8.71
N ALA A 97 15.03 -8.14 -8.16
CA ALA A 97 14.42 -7.90 -6.85
C ALA A 97 12.91 -8.24 -6.85
N LEU A 98 12.19 -7.90 -7.92
CA LEU A 98 10.78 -8.29 -8.09
C LEU A 98 10.63 -9.82 -8.20
N ARG A 99 11.46 -10.50 -8.99
CA ARG A 99 11.47 -11.97 -9.11
C ARG A 99 11.71 -12.64 -7.74
N ASN A 100 12.64 -12.13 -6.94
CA ASN A 100 12.88 -12.60 -5.57
C ASN A 100 11.63 -12.47 -4.67
N LYS A 101 10.99 -11.29 -4.66
CA LYS A 101 9.73 -11.05 -3.93
C LYS A 101 8.60 -12.00 -4.38
N LEU A 102 8.42 -12.17 -5.69
CA LEU A 102 7.41 -13.07 -6.26
C LEU A 102 7.67 -14.55 -5.90
N MET A 103 8.93 -14.99 -5.86
CA MET A 103 9.28 -16.35 -5.42
C MET A 103 8.91 -16.58 -3.95
N TYR A 104 9.21 -15.62 -3.06
CA TYR A 104 8.83 -15.71 -1.66
C TYR A 104 7.31 -15.74 -1.50
N ALA A 105 6.59 -14.81 -2.14
CA ALA A 105 5.13 -14.79 -2.12
C ALA A 105 4.51 -16.12 -2.62
N THR A 106 5.11 -16.75 -3.63
CA THR A 106 4.68 -18.05 -4.15
C THR A 106 4.88 -19.19 -3.15
N LEU A 107 6.02 -19.21 -2.44
CA LEU A 107 6.30 -20.25 -1.44
C LEU A 107 5.38 -20.15 -0.21
N HIS A 108 4.98 -18.93 0.15
CA HIS A 108 4.20 -18.64 1.37
C HIS A 108 2.69 -18.38 1.13
N ASP A 109 2.20 -18.58 -0.09
CA ASP A 109 0.80 -18.35 -0.52
C ASP A 109 0.30 -16.91 -0.28
N TYR A 110 1.15 -15.91 -0.52
CA TYR A 110 0.81 -14.49 -0.36
C TYR A 110 0.25 -13.92 -1.67
N LYS A 111 -0.80 -13.09 -1.57
CA LYS A 111 -1.19 -12.22 -2.68
C LYS A 111 -0.08 -11.20 -2.95
N THR A 112 0.04 -10.75 -4.19
CA THR A 112 1.04 -9.74 -4.59
C THR A 112 0.38 -8.55 -5.26
N TRP A 113 0.79 -7.34 -4.89
CA TRP A 113 0.49 -6.10 -5.59
C TRP A 113 1.80 -5.41 -5.97
N TRP A 114 2.11 -5.41 -7.27
CA TRP A 114 3.21 -4.64 -7.82
C TRP A 114 2.64 -3.38 -8.47
N SER A 115 3.04 -2.21 -7.96
CA SER A 115 2.53 -0.92 -8.41
C SER A 115 3.58 -0.17 -9.24
N THR A 116 3.12 0.47 -10.31
CA THR A 116 3.90 1.48 -11.06
C THR A 116 3.19 2.84 -11.09
N GLU A 117 2.03 2.93 -10.43
CA GLU A 117 1.19 4.11 -10.34
C GLU A 117 1.73 5.14 -9.34
N LEU A 118 1.84 6.40 -9.78
CA LEU A 118 2.06 7.52 -8.88
C LEU A 118 0.70 7.99 -8.34
N VAL A 119 0.41 7.61 -7.09
CA VAL A 119 -0.81 7.94 -6.35
C VAL A 119 -0.61 9.20 -5.48
N SER A 120 0.62 9.48 -5.06
CA SER A 120 0.98 10.74 -4.39
C SER A 120 0.98 11.95 -5.34
N ALA A 121 0.79 13.15 -4.78
CA ALA A 121 0.93 14.38 -5.55
C ALA A 121 2.36 14.56 -6.10
N TRP A 122 2.47 15.21 -7.26
CA TRP A 122 3.71 15.37 -8.04
C TRP A 122 4.83 16.18 -7.34
N ASP A 123 4.52 16.87 -6.24
CA ASP A 123 5.46 17.65 -5.41
C ASP A 123 6.02 16.88 -4.21
N LEU A 124 5.63 15.60 -4.05
CA LEU A 124 6.17 14.69 -3.04
C LEU A 124 7.27 13.80 -3.61
N GLU A 125 8.29 13.52 -2.78
CA GLU A 125 9.35 12.57 -3.12
C GLU A 125 8.76 11.15 -3.27
N ALA A 126 9.29 10.34 -4.19
CA ALA A 126 8.72 9.04 -4.58
C ALA A 126 8.48 8.09 -3.39
N ALA A 127 9.29 8.16 -2.33
CA ALA A 127 9.14 7.38 -1.11
C ALA A 127 7.78 7.60 -0.40
N TRP A 128 7.15 8.77 -0.57
CA TRP A 128 5.80 9.05 -0.05
C TRP A 128 4.71 8.24 -0.73
N ASN A 129 4.91 7.72 -1.95
CA ASN A 129 3.87 7.05 -2.73
C ASN A 129 3.32 5.79 -2.05
N LYS A 130 4.10 5.15 -1.18
CA LYS A 130 3.67 3.99 -0.38
C LYS A 130 2.48 4.29 0.53
N ILE A 131 2.41 5.51 1.08
CA ILE A 131 1.37 5.91 2.04
C ILE A 131 -0.04 5.96 1.43
N PRO A 132 -0.31 6.74 0.35
CA PRO A 132 -1.63 6.76 -0.29
C PRO A 132 -1.96 5.43 -0.98
N LEU A 133 -0.97 4.73 -1.55
CA LEU A 133 -1.16 3.40 -2.14
C LEU A 133 -1.68 2.40 -1.09
N LEU A 134 -1.01 2.28 0.06
CA LEU A 134 -1.46 1.42 1.16
C LEU A 134 -2.82 1.87 1.71
N TYR A 135 -3.07 3.17 1.82
CA TYR A 135 -4.38 3.69 2.26
C TYR A 135 -5.54 3.26 1.34
N VAL A 136 -5.32 3.28 0.03
CA VAL A 136 -6.29 2.79 -0.98
C VAL A 136 -6.41 1.28 -0.95
N LEU A 137 -5.29 0.54 -0.93
CA LEU A 137 -5.31 -0.92 -0.84
C LEU A 137 -5.98 -1.41 0.45
N MET A 138 -5.83 -0.71 1.58
CA MET A 138 -6.49 -1.04 2.83
C MET A 138 -7.98 -0.67 2.89
N HIS A 139 -8.55 0.01 1.87
CA HIS A 139 -9.96 0.37 1.88
C HIS A 139 -10.86 -0.87 2.10
N PRO A 140 -11.90 -0.81 2.96
CA PRO A 140 -12.77 -1.95 3.22
C PRO A 140 -13.41 -2.52 1.94
N GLU A 141 -13.82 -1.64 1.03
CA GLU A 141 -14.44 -1.97 -0.25
C GLU A 141 -13.42 -2.27 -1.38
N SER A 142 -12.11 -2.27 -1.09
CA SER A 142 -11.08 -2.57 -2.10
C SER A 142 -11.21 -4.03 -2.57
N PRO A 143 -11.57 -4.29 -3.85
CA PRO A 143 -11.82 -5.65 -4.32
C PRO A 143 -10.53 -6.47 -4.43
N VAL A 144 -9.41 -5.80 -4.73
CA VAL A 144 -8.10 -6.45 -4.91
C VAL A 144 -7.54 -7.00 -3.60
N SER A 145 -7.79 -6.30 -2.48
CA SER A 145 -7.42 -6.74 -1.13
C SER A 145 -8.58 -7.36 -0.37
N GLN A 146 -9.62 -7.86 -1.05
CA GLN A 146 -10.69 -8.58 -0.39
C GLN A 146 -10.14 -9.83 0.31
N GLY A 147 -10.53 -9.99 1.58
CA GLY A 147 -10.03 -11.03 2.46
C GLY A 147 -8.59 -10.85 2.93
N VAL A 148 -7.86 -9.79 2.56
CA VAL A 148 -6.51 -9.55 3.09
C VAL A 148 -6.60 -9.08 4.55
N GLU A 149 -5.77 -9.67 5.41
CA GLU A 149 -5.65 -9.35 6.85
C GLU A 149 -4.38 -8.52 7.12
N TRP A 150 -3.31 -8.75 6.36
CA TRP A 150 -2.02 -8.08 6.52
C TRP A 150 -1.46 -7.57 5.20
N MET A 151 -1.04 -6.30 5.18
CA MET A 151 -0.23 -5.72 4.12
C MET A 151 1.24 -5.85 4.50
N LEU A 152 2.05 -6.50 3.67
CA LEU A 152 3.51 -6.52 3.78
C LEU A 152 4.06 -5.52 2.76
N TRP A 153 4.45 -4.33 3.21
CA TRP A 153 5.16 -3.39 2.35
C TRP A 153 6.63 -3.80 2.22
N MET A 154 7.16 -3.73 0.99
CA MET A 154 8.59 -3.83 0.70
C MET A 154 8.98 -2.81 -0.37
N ASP A 155 10.01 -2.00 -0.10
CA ASP A 155 10.65 -1.13 -1.09
C ASP A 155 11.29 -1.99 -2.21
N ASP A 156 11.48 -1.39 -3.38
CA ASP A 156 12.00 -2.08 -4.57
C ASP A 156 13.42 -2.64 -4.37
N ASP A 157 14.26 -1.94 -3.60
CA ASP A 157 15.62 -2.35 -3.23
C ASP A 157 15.71 -3.41 -2.11
N ALA A 158 14.61 -3.73 -1.43
CA ALA A 158 14.56 -4.79 -0.40
C ALA A 158 14.40 -6.19 -1.03
N ILE A 159 15.15 -7.20 -0.53
CA ILE A 159 15.06 -8.59 -0.99
C ILE A 159 15.03 -9.59 0.17
N PHE A 160 14.41 -10.75 -0.06
CA PHE A 160 14.48 -11.90 0.84
C PHE A 160 15.79 -12.65 0.63
N THR A 161 16.51 -12.89 1.73
CA THR A 161 17.71 -13.75 1.77
C THR A 161 17.44 -15.09 2.45
N ASP A 162 16.44 -15.17 3.33
CA ASP A 162 15.86 -16.40 3.84
C ASP A 162 14.47 -16.61 3.21
N MET A 163 14.33 -17.69 2.45
CA MET A 163 13.09 -18.05 1.76
C MET A 163 12.20 -18.98 2.58
N ASN A 164 12.72 -19.55 3.68
CA ASN A 164 12.02 -20.48 4.56
C ASN A 164 11.40 -19.79 5.78
N PHE A 165 11.92 -18.61 6.15
CA PHE A 165 11.37 -17.79 7.23
C PHE A 165 9.86 -17.56 7.05
N THR A 166 9.11 -17.62 8.16
CA THR A 166 7.69 -17.27 8.22
C THR A 166 7.46 -16.24 9.31
N MET A 167 6.59 -15.26 9.04
CA MET A 167 6.20 -14.29 10.06
C MET A 167 5.27 -14.96 11.11
N PRO A 168 5.48 -14.74 12.42
CA PRO A 168 4.68 -15.37 13.48
C PRO A 168 3.33 -14.65 13.67
N PHE A 169 2.45 -14.75 12.67
CA PHE A 169 1.15 -14.04 12.67
C PHE A 169 0.25 -14.39 13.87
N GLU A 170 0.23 -15.65 14.31
CA GLU A 170 -0.53 -16.08 15.50
C GLU A 170 -0.09 -15.32 16.77
N GLN A 171 1.19 -14.99 16.88
CA GLN A 171 1.69 -14.14 17.96
C GLN A 171 1.20 -12.70 17.78
N TYR A 172 1.28 -12.14 16.58
CA TYR A 172 0.81 -10.78 16.33
C TYR A 172 -0.70 -10.62 16.55
N ASP A 173 -1.50 -11.67 16.30
CA ASP A 173 -2.93 -11.70 16.59
C ASP A 173 -3.22 -11.75 18.09
N ARG A 174 -2.59 -12.68 18.81
CA ARG A 174 -2.73 -12.83 20.27
C ARG A 174 -2.29 -11.57 21.02
N ASP A 175 -1.19 -10.96 20.58
CA ASP A 175 -0.60 -9.79 21.20
C ASP A 175 -1.26 -8.47 20.73
N GLY A 176 -2.30 -8.54 19.88
CA GLY A 176 -3.12 -7.39 19.46
C GLY A 176 -2.44 -6.41 18.48
N ILE A 177 -1.38 -6.85 17.80
CA ILE A 177 -0.48 -6.00 17.01
C ILE A 177 -1.15 -5.59 15.68
N ASN A 178 -0.99 -4.31 15.32
CA ASN A 178 -1.44 -3.74 14.04
C ASN A 178 -0.29 -3.27 13.12
N LEU A 179 0.89 -2.98 13.68
CA LEU A 179 2.09 -2.56 12.94
C LEU A 179 3.29 -3.37 13.45
N VAL A 180 4.04 -3.97 12.52
CA VAL A 180 5.36 -4.56 12.79
C VAL A 180 6.37 -3.89 11.87
N ILE A 181 7.36 -3.23 12.46
CA ILE A 181 8.40 -2.47 11.74
C ILE A 181 9.73 -2.66 12.47
N TRP A 182 10.84 -2.72 11.72
CA TRP A 182 12.16 -2.79 12.32
C TRP A 182 12.53 -1.42 12.92
N GLY A 183 13.06 -1.43 14.15
CA GLY A 183 13.51 -0.21 14.82
C GLY A 183 13.87 -0.40 16.31
N ASP A 184 14.25 0.70 16.94
CA ASP A 184 14.57 0.82 18.37
C ASP A 184 13.55 1.74 19.06
N PRO A 185 12.73 1.23 20.01
CA PRO A 185 11.76 2.03 20.76
C PRO A 185 12.35 3.23 21.51
N GLN A 186 13.61 3.21 21.94
CA GLN A 186 14.25 4.37 22.58
C GLN A 186 14.50 5.49 21.55
N ARG A 187 15.02 5.12 20.37
CA ARG A 187 15.29 6.05 19.27
C ARG A 187 14.01 6.66 18.71
N VAL A 188 12.96 5.85 18.52
CA VAL A 188 11.65 6.33 18.06
C VAL A 188 10.95 7.16 19.15
N TYR A 189 10.59 6.56 20.28
CA TYR A 189 9.68 7.21 21.23
C TYR A 189 10.33 8.25 22.13
N ARG A 190 11.64 8.15 22.44
CA ARG A 190 12.32 9.13 23.30
C ARG A 190 13.18 10.13 22.52
N ALA A 191 13.97 9.67 21.56
CA ALA A 191 14.91 10.53 20.84
C ALA A 191 14.32 11.22 19.59
N ASN A 192 13.16 10.78 19.10
CA ASN A 192 12.56 11.27 17.84
C ASN A 192 13.53 11.15 16.64
N ASP A 193 14.33 10.09 16.64
CA ASP A 193 15.36 9.84 15.64
C ASP A 193 14.75 9.24 14.37
N ILE A 194 14.86 9.94 13.25
CA ILE A 194 14.33 9.52 11.94
C ILE A 194 14.95 8.22 11.41
N GLN A 195 16.09 7.78 11.96
CA GLN A 195 16.73 6.49 11.69
C GLN A 195 16.47 5.45 12.80
N GLY A 196 15.60 5.77 13.76
CA GLY A 196 15.16 4.86 14.82
C GLY A 196 14.25 3.74 14.34
N LEU A 197 13.69 3.83 13.13
CA LEU A 197 12.95 2.78 12.44
C LEU A 197 13.28 2.79 10.94
N ASN A 198 12.84 1.76 10.20
CA ASN A 198 12.98 1.69 8.75
C ASN A 198 11.62 1.42 8.06
N THR A 199 11.18 2.28 7.15
CA THR A 199 9.92 2.12 6.37
C THR A 199 10.10 1.39 5.04
N GLY A 200 11.25 0.74 4.83
CA GLY A 200 11.53 -0.08 3.65
C GLY A 200 10.89 -1.46 3.72
N VAL A 201 10.72 -2.04 4.91
CA VAL A 201 9.95 -3.28 5.12
C VAL A 201 9.11 -3.17 6.39
N PHE A 202 7.79 -3.33 6.28
CA PHE A 202 6.90 -3.39 7.44
C PHE A 202 5.61 -4.18 7.15
N LEU A 203 5.01 -4.73 8.21
CA LEU A 203 3.68 -5.31 8.19
C LEU A 203 2.68 -4.31 8.78
N LEU A 204 1.54 -4.17 8.14
CA LEU A 204 0.43 -3.33 8.59
C LEU A 204 -0.88 -4.11 8.47
N ARG A 205 -1.59 -4.33 9.58
CA ARG A 205 -2.88 -5.03 9.58
C ARG A 205 -3.90 -4.21 8.79
N LYS A 206 -4.70 -4.85 7.94
CA LYS A 206 -5.79 -4.20 7.20
C LYS A 206 -6.95 -3.89 8.16
N CYS A 207 -6.83 -2.79 8.90
CA CYS A 207 -7.84 -2.33 9.85
C CYS A 207 -7.95 -0.80 9.85
N GLU A 208 -8.99 -0.28 10.51
CA GLU A 208 -9.24 1.17 10.58
C GLU A 208 -8.15 1.92 11.35
N TRP A 209 -7.57 1.34 12.40
CA TRP A 209 -6.40 1.88 13.12
C TRP A 209 -5.24 2.17 12.15
N SER A 210 -4.92 1.22 11.27
CA SER A 210 -3.85 1.34 10.28
C SER A 210 -4.15 2.41 9.22
N ARG A 211 -5.40 2.52 8.78
CA ARG A 211 -5.82 3.58 7.85
C ARG A 211 -5.71 4.96 8.48
N GLN A 212 -6.06 5.09 9.77
CA GLN A 212 -5.90 6.35 10.50
C GLN A 212 -4.43 6.71 10.68
N LEU A 213 -3.55 5.75 11.01
CA LEU A 213 -2.12 5.98 11.08
C LEU A 213 -1.56 6.49 9.73
N MET A 214 -1.93 5.85 8.61
CA MET A 214 -1.52 6.30 7.27
C MET A 214 -2.07 7.69 6.93
N ALA A 215 -3.29 8.03 7.34
CA ALA A 215 -3.87 9.36 7.14
C ALA A 215 -3.13 10.45 7.94
N GLU A 216 -2.72 10.15 9.17
CA GLU A 216 -1.94 11.06 10.03
C GLU A 216 -0.54 11.29 9.46
N VAL A 217 0.15 10.24 8.98
CA VAL A 217 1.42 10.37 8.25
C VAL A 217 1.23 11.18 6.97
N ALA A 218 0.19 10.92 6.19
CA ALA A 218 -0.12 11.64 4.95
C ALA A 218 -0.42 13.13 5.19
N ALA A 219 -1.03 13.51 6.32
CA ALA A 219 -1.26 14.91 6.66
C ALA A 219 0.07 15.70 6.77
N LEU A 220 1.14 15.06 7.26
CA LEU A 220 2.47 15.67 7.37
C LEU A 220 3.15 15.88 6.01
N ALA A 221 2.66 15.26 4.93
CA ALA A 221 3.17 15.49 3.58
C ALA A 221 2.85 16.90 3.06
N THR A 222 1.83 17.57 3.61
CA THR A 222 1.37 18.88 3.10
C THR A 222 2.45 19.97 3.23
N PRO A 223 2.70 20.80 2.20
CA PRO A 223 3.77 21.81 2.23
C PRO A 223 3.67 22.84 3.37
N SER A 224 2.47 23.11 3.88
CA SER A 224 2.25 23.96 5.06
C SER A 224 2.82 23.32 6.33
N ILE A 225 2.60 22.03 6.54
CA ILE A 225 3.03 21.29 7.73
C ILE A 225 4.51 20.91 7.64
N ARG A 226 5.02 20.51 6.45
CA ARG A 226 6.47 20.29 6.20
C ARG A 226 7.34 21.51 6.57
N ARG A 227 6.79 22.73 6.51
CA ARG A 227 7.47 23.97 6.94
C ARG A 227 7.41 24.22 8.46
N GLN A 228 6.39 23.71 9.15
CA GLN A 228 6.19 23.94 10.58
C GLN A 228 6.96 22.96 11.47
N ILE A 229 7.22 21.72 11.02
CA ILE A 229 7.96 20.68 11.78
C ILE A 229 9.49 20.92 11.75
N GLY A 230 9.93 22.19 11.55
CA GLY A 230 11.29 22.66 11.83
C GLY A 230 12.43 22.12 10.97
N ASN A 231 12.21 21.18 10.04
CA ASN A 231 13.29 20.41 9.43
C ASN A 231 13.39 20.51 7.90
N LYS A 232 13.64 21.74 7.42
CA LYS A 232 14.19 22.09 6.08
C LYS A 232 13.76 21.21 4.88
N GLY A 233 12.48 20.84 4.80
CA GLY A 233 11.92 20.06 3.69
C GLY A 233 12.33 18.59 3.58
N ARG A 234 13.19 18.05 4.46
CA ARG A 234 13.82 16.71 4.29
C ARG A 234 13.16 15.57 5.08
N ILE A 235 11.94 15.77 5.57
CA ILE A 235 11.15 14.69 6.17
C ILE A 235 10.49 13.90 5.04
N ALA A 236 11.10 12.76 4.69
CA ALA A 236 10.45 11.68 3.96
C ALA A 236 9.41 10.97 4.85
N GLU A 237 8.65 10.03 4.29
CA GLU A 237 7.57 9.32 4.99
C GLU A 237 8.08 8.57 6.22
N GLN A 238 9.32 8.08 6.20
CA GLN A 238 9.98 7.47 7.37
C GLN A 238 10.04 8.42 8.57
N GLY A 239 10.54 9.64 8.36
CA GLY A 239 10.64 10.65 9.41
C GLY A 239 9.27 11.17 9.85
N ALA A 240 8.29 11.17 8.95
CA ALA A 240 6.91 11.52 9.27
C ALA A 240 6.25 10.45 10.17
N LEU A 241 6.46 9.15 9.88
CA LEU A 241 6.03 8.06 10.75
C LEU A 241 6.72 8.14 12.12
N THR A 242 8.03 8.34 12.17
CA THR A 242 8.76 8.56 13.43
C THR A 242 8.14 9.72 14.23
N TRP A 243 7.88 10.86 13.58
CA TRP A 243 7.27 12.02 14.23
C TRP A 243 5.88 11.71 14.79
N VAL A 244 5.01 11.01 14.04
CA VAL A 244 3.67 10.60 14.53
C VAL A 244 3.80 9.66 15.73
N LEU A 245 4.65 8.64 15.66
CA LEU A 245 4.85 7.68 16.76
C LEU A 245 5.46 8.32 18.00
N HIS A 246 6.36 9.31 17.85
CA HIS A 246 6.91 10.08 18.97
C HIS A 246 5.87 11.03 19.58
N SER A 247 5.31 11.93 18.76
CA SER A 247 4.42 13.01 19.22
C SER A 247 3.05 12.54 19.70
N GLN A 248 2.57 11.39 19.21
CA GLN A 248 1.29 10.78 19.59
C GLN A 248 1.47 9.39 20.22
N ALA A 249 2.59 9.14 20.91
CA ALA A 249 2.94 7.81 21.44
C ALA A 249 1.82 7.11 22.22
N ALA A 250 1.04 7.85 23.02
CA ALA A 250 -0.07 7.30 23.81
C ALA A 250 -1.27 6.77 22.98
N ARG A 251 -1.32 7.05 21.66
CA ARG A 251 -2.36 6.60 20.73
C ARG A 251 -1.92 5.40 19.88
N TRP A 252 -0.63 5.26 19.63
CA TRP A 252 -0.06 4.32 18.64
C TRP A 252 0.84 3.23 19.24
N LYS A 253 1.04 3.25 20.56
CA LYS A 253 1.81 2.27 21.33
C LYS A 253 0.88 1.33 22.08
#